data_AF-A0A1A8FN05-F1
#
_entry.id   AF-A0A1A8FN05-F1
#
_cell.length_a   1.000
_cell.length_b   1.000
_cell.length_c   1.000
_cell.angle_alpha   90.00
_cell.angle_beta   90.00
_cell.angle_gamma   90.00
#
_symmetry.space_group_name_H-M   'P 1'
#
loop_
_entity.id
_entity.type
_entity.pdbx_description
1 polymer ?
#
loop_
_entity_poly.entity_id
_entity_poly.type
_entity_poly.pdbx_seq_one_letter_code
_entity_poly.pdbx_strand_id
1 'polypeptide(L)' 'GRGGRTSIVTQQQEAAIVDMVRENNTLTLKQIQTRVLAENTIVNDLHTISISTIHRILLRQ' A
#
# COMPACT_ATOMS: atom_id res chain seq x y z
N GLY A 1 2.02 14.49 -23.84
CA GLY A 1 0.86 13.83 -23.22
C GLY A 1 1.34 12.74 -22.28
N ARG A 2 0.76 12.68 -21.08
CA ARG A 2 0.93 11.64 -20.04
C ARG A 2 2.38 11.38 -19.60
N GLY A 3 2.85 12.23 -18.70
CA GLY A 3 4.07 11.98 -17.93
C GLY A 3 3.93 10.67 -17.16
N GLY A 4 4.86 9.76 -17.43
CA GLY A 4 4.99 8.48 -16.74
C GLY A 4 5.25 8.71 -15.26
N ARG A 5 4.19 8.65 -14.46
CA ARG A 5 4.34 8.36 -13.03
C ARG A 5 4.57 6.86 -12.93
N THR A 6 5.84 6.46 -12.88
CA THR A 6 6.23 5.11 -12.46
C THR A 6 5.48 4.82 -11.16
N SER A 7 4.62 3.80 -11.17
CA SER A 7 3.96 3.37 -9.94
C SER A 7 5.06 2.92 -8.99
N ILE A 8 5.15 3.56 -7.82
CA ILE A 8 6.13 3.23 -6.77
C ILE A 8 5.87 1.82 -6.23
N VAL A 9 4.65 1.31 -6.44
CA VAL A 9 4.20 -0.02 -6.06
C VAL A 9 3.86 -0.85 -7.29
N THR A 10 4.29 -2.11 -7.29
CA THR A 10 3.89 -3.10 -8.30
C THR A 10 2.46 -3.59 -8.03
N GLN A 11 1.85 -4.26 -9.02
CA GLN A 11 0.50 -4.80 -8.87
C GLN A 11 0.40 -5.87 -7.75
N GLN A 12 1.47 -6.65 -7.54
CA GLN A 12 1.55 -7.61 -6.43
C GLN A 12 1.58 -6.91 -5.07
N GLN A 13 2.34 -5.82 -4.96
CA GLN A 13 2.38 -5.01 -3.75
C GLN A 13 1.03 -4.33 -3.48
N GLU A 14 0.35 -3.87 -4.54
CA GLU A 14 -1.00 -3.32 -4.46
C GLU A 14 -1.99 -4.35 -3.88
N ALA A 15 -1.96 -5.59 -4.39
CA ALA A 15 -2.81 -6.68 -3.89
C ALA A 15 -2.53 -7.01 -2.41
N ALA A 16 -1.25 -7.15 -2.02
CA ALA A 16 -0.88 -7.42 -0.63
C ALA A 16 -1.31 -6.31 0.34
N ILE A 17 -1.24 -5.04 -0.08
CA ILE A 17 -1.72 -3.90 0.71
C ILE A 17 -3.25 -3.94 0.85
N VAL A 18 -3.97 -4.29 -0.21
CA VAL A 18 -5.43 -4.39 -0.19
C VAL A 18 -5.89 -5.54 0.73
N ASP A 19 -5.23 -6.69 0.66
CA ASP A 19 -5.55 -7.83 1.52
C ASP A 19 -5.30 -7.49 2.99
N MET A 20 -4.15 -6.89 3.33
CA MET A 20 -3.88 -6.40 4.69
C MET A 20 -4.93 -5.40 5.17
N VAL A 21 -5.39 -4.48 4.31
CA VAL A 21 -6.43 -3.51 4.69
C VAL A 21 -7.76 -4.21 4.93
N ARG A 22 -8.15 -5.17 4.07
CA ARG A 22 -9.39 -5.92 4.20
C ARG A 22 -9.43 -6.77 5.47
N GLU A 23 -8.33 -7.44 5.80
CA GLU A 23 -8.18 -8.19 7.04
C GLU A 23 -8.21 -7.29 8.29
N ASN A 24 -7.93 -5.99 8.12
CA ASN A 24 -7.83 -5.02 9.19
C ASN A 24 -8.74 -3.80 9.01
N ASN A 25 -9.99 -4.01 8.57
CA ASN A 25 -10.97 -2.95 8.26
C ASN A 25 -11.26 -1.97 9.45
N THR A 26 -10.88 -2.33 10.67
CA THR A 26 -11.04 -1.46 11.86
C THR A 26 -9.83 -0.53 12.10
N LEU A 27 -8.73 -0.69 11.36
CA LEU A 27 -7.51 0.10 11.55
C LEU A 27 -7.56 1.43 10.80
N THR A 28 -6.94 2.44 11.39
CA THR A 28 -6.70 3.73 10.72
C THR A 28 -5.64 3.58 9.62
N LEU A 29 -5.67 4.45 8.60
CA LEU A 29 -4.66 4.45 7.52
C LEU A 29 -3.22 4.56 8.03
N LYS A 30 -3.00 5.23 9.18
CA LYS A 30 -1.68 5.33 9.83
C LYS A 30 -1.23 4.00 10.43
N GLN A 31 -2.13 3.26 11.05
CA GLN A 31 -1.83 1.92 11.58
C GLN A 31 -1.57 0.93 10.44
N ILE A 32 -2.33 1.03 9.35
CA ILE A 32 -2.09 0.26 8.12
C ILE A 32 -0.71 0.57 7.56
N GLN A 33 -0.32 1.85 7.46
CA GLN A 33 1.02 2.25 7.02
C GLN A 33 2.13 1.64 7.89
N THR A 34 2.03 1.75 9.22
CA THR A 34 3.00 1.17 10.15
C THR A 34 3.11 -0.34 9.95
N ARG A 35 2.00 -1.02 9.70
CA ARG A 35 1.96 -2.46 9.51
C ARG A 35 2.56 -2.90 8.18
N VAL A 36 2.23 -2.23 7.08
CA VAL A 36 2.85 -2.44 5.76
C VAL A 36 4.38 -2.28 5.83
N LEU A 37 4.87 -1.29 6.59
CA LEU A 37 6.31 -1.09 6.81
C LEU A 37 6.93 -2.13 7.76
N ALA A 38 6.18 -2.64 8.73
CA ALA A 38 6.64 -3.70 9.64
C ALA A 38 6.67 -5.08 8.96
N GLU A 39 5.74 -5.33 8.04
CA GLU A 39 5.60 -6.55 7.25
C GLU A 39 6.33 -6.42 5.88
N ASN A 40 7.43 -5.66 5.84
CA ASN A 40 8.20 -5.33 4.63
C ASN A 40 8.66 -6.56 3.81
N THR A 41 8.77 -7.73 4.46
CA THR A 41 9.09 -9.01 3.81
C THR A 41 7.96 -9.55 2.93
N ILE A 42 6.70 -9.22 3.22
CA ILE A 42 5.53 -9.65 2.44
C ILE A 42 5.29 -8.71 1.24
N VAL A 43 5.66 -7.44 1.39
CA VAL A 43 5.41 -6.39 0.39
C VAL A 43 6.65 -6.08 -0.46
N ASN A 44 7.57 -7.05 -0.60
CA ASN A 44 8.76 -7.01 -1.46
C ASN A 44 9.55 -5.68 -1.37
N ASP A 45 10.19 -5.40 -0.22
CA ASP A 45 11.10 -4.26 -0.03
C ASP A 45 10.47 -2.85 -0.20
N LEU A 46 9.23 -2.68 0.26
CA LEU A 46 8.64 -1.35 0.46
C LEU A 46 9.22 -0.67 1.72
N HIS A 47 10.46 -0.20 1.62
CA HIS A 47 11.12 0.56 2.69
C HIS A 47 10.39 1.88 3.02
N THR A 48 9.65 2.43 2.06
CA THR A 48 8.88 3.67 2.26
C THR A 48 7.56 3.64 1.48
N ILE A 49 6.44 3.74 2.17
CA ILE A 49 5.12 3.98 1.55
C ILE A 49 4.41 5.12 2.28
N SER A 50 3.80 6.03 1.54
CA SER A 50 3.01 7.13 2.12
C SER A 50 1.56 6.71 2.36
N ILE A 51 0.92 7.29 3.38
CA ILE A 51 -0.53 7.15 3.61
C ILE A 51 -1.34 7.51 2.36
N SER A 52 -0.90 8.54 1.62
CA SER A 52 -1.51 8.99 0.37
C SER A 52 -1.49 7.92 -0.72
N THR A 53 -0.41 7.13 -0.78
CA THR A 53 -0.28 6.00 -1.71
C THR A 53 -1.27 4.90 -1.33
N ILE A 54 -1.35 4.54 -0.05
CA ILE A 54 -2.30 3.55 0.46
C ILE A 54 -3.74 3.99 0.16
N HIS A 55 -4.09 5.25 0.43
CA HIS A 55 -5.41 5.79 0.14
C HIS A 55 -5.74 5.73 -1.36
N ARG A 56 -4.78 6.03 -2.26
CA ARG A 56 -4.98 5.91 -3.70
C ARG A 56 -5.16 4.48 -4.18
N ILE A 57 -4.48 3.51 -3.57
CA ILE A 57 -4.65 2.08 -3.86
C ILE A 57 -6.07 1.65 -3.51
N LEU A 58 -6.55 2.03 -2.32
CA LEU A 58 -7.88 1.68 -1.85
C LEU A 58 -9.00 2.30 -2.69
N LEU A 59 -8.81 3.52 -3.21
CA LEU A 59 -9.78 4.17 -4.10
C LEU A 59 -9.84 3.55 -5.51
N ARG A 60 -8.88 2.70 -5.89
CA ARG A 60 -8.83 2.06 -7.22
C ARG A 60 -9.45 0.67 -7.25
N GLN A 61 -9.81 0.12 -6.09
CA GLN A 61 -10.53 -1.15 -5.91
C GLN A 61 -12.02 -0.89 -5.70
#